data_AF-A0A1X1G032-F1
#
_entry.id   AF-A0A1X1G032-F1
#
_cell.length_a   1.000
_cell.length_b   1.000
_cell.length_c   1.000
_cell.angle_alpha   90.00
_cell.angle_beta   90.00
_cell.angle_gamma   90.00
#
_symmetry.space_group_name_H-M   'P 1'
#
loop_
_entity.id
_entity.type
_entity.pdbx_description
1 polymer ?
#
loop_
_entity_poly.entity_id
_entity_poly.type
_entity_poly.pdbx_seq_one_letter_code
_entity_poly.pdbx_strand_id
1 'polypeptide(L)' 'MGQVYSPSFKDIEIATGKALKAKMTLKIRDPLDDYQPDNRHFVEVEDLRLKGKKWQIIDVRPDYHNRDFLIVIIGGGRDV' A
#
# COMPACT_ATOMS: atom_id res chain seq x y z
N MET A 1 -10.76 6.27 -26.04
CA MET A 1 -10.24 5.19 -25.16
C MET A 1 -9.16 5.80 -24.29
N GLY A 2 -9.39 5.90 -22.97
CA GLY A 2 -8.40 6.43 -22.03
C GLY A 2 -7.48 5.30 -21.56
N GLN A 3 -6.16 5.52 -21.61
CA GLN A 3 -5.20 4.61 -20.99
C GLN A 3 -5.08 5.02 -19.52
N VAL A 4 -5.51 4.16 -18.62
CA VAL A 4 -5.31 4.36 -17.18
C VAL A 4 -3.90 3.88 -16.85
N TYR A 5 -3.02 4.82 -16.52
CA TYR A 5 -1.67 4.52 -16.06
C TYR A 5 -1.63 4.52 -14.54
N SER A 6 -0.97 3.53 -13.94
CA SER A 6 -0.70 3.55 -12.51
C SER A 6 0.40 4.58 -12.23
N PRO A 7 0.14 5.64 -11.46
CA PRO A 7 1.16 6.64 -11.13
C PRO A 7 2.36 5.96 -10.46
N SER A 8 3.57 6.41 -10.83
CA SER A 8 4.81 5.88 -10.25
C SER A 8 4.92 6.32 -8.79
N PHE A 9 5.78 5.64 -8.02
CA PHE A 9 6.02 5.99 -6.61
C PHE A 9 6.44 7.45 -6.44
N LYS A 10 7.22 7.97 -7.38
CA LYS A 10 7.61 9.39 -7.40
C LYS A 10 6.39 10.31 -7.51
N ASP A 11 5.42 9.95 -8.34
CA ASP A 11 4.21 10.74 -8.53
C ASP A 11 3.33 10.72 -7.28
N ILE A 12 3.26 9.59 -6.56
CA ILE A 12 2.50 9.47 -5.30
C ILE A 12 3.17 10.28 -4.18
N GLU A 13 4.49 10.23 -4.06
CA GLU A 13 5.25 10.99 -3.06
C GLU A 13 5.05 12.51 -3.25
N ILE A 14 5.06 12.97 -4.51
CA ILE A 14 4.80 14.36 -4.88
C ILE A 14 3.32 14.74 -4.64
N ALA A 15 2.37 13.89 -5.04
CA ALA A 15 0.94 14.18 -4.95
C ALA A 15 0.42 14.22 -3.52
N THR A 16 0.98 13.40 -2.61
CA THR A 16 0.43 13.29 -1.26
C THR A 16 0.83 14.46 -0.35
N GLY A 17 1.91 15.19 -0.66
CA GLY A 17 2.39 16.38 0.09
C GLY A 17 2.73 16.16 1.58
N LYS A 18 2.31 15.04 2.15
CA LYS A 18 2.62 14.54 3.47
C LYS A 18 3.91 13.75 3.37
N ALA A 19 4.87 14.08 4.22
CA ALA A 19 6.16 13.41 4.39
C ALA A 19 6.05 11.95 4.90
N LEU A 20 5.00 11.21 4.55
CA LEU A 20 4.89 9.78 4.77
C LEU A 20 5.74 9.10 3.70
N LYS A 21 7.02 8.89 4.02
CA LYS A 21 7.93 8.14 3.15
C LYS A 21 7.37 6.73 2.98
N ALA A 22 6.94 6.42 1.75
CA ALA A 22 6.61 5.07 1.34
C ALA A 22 7.86 4.20 1.57
N LYS A 23 7.71 3.12 2.33
CA LYS A 23 8.81 2.22 2.66
C LYS A 23 8.73 0.94 1.85
N MET A 24 7.53 0.41 1.64
CA MET A 24 7.35 -0.91 1.05
C MET A 24 6.06 -0.98 0.22
N THR A 25 6.08 -1.89 -0.75
CA THR A 25 4.92 -2.23 -1.58
C THR A 25 4.60 -3.69 -1.34
N LEU A 26 3.34 -3.96 -1.03
CA LEU A 26 2.83 -5.29 -0.78
C LEU A 26 1.87 -5.65 -1.89
N LYS A 27 2.00 -6.87 -2.42
CA LYS A 27 1.04 -7.46 -3.33
C LYS A 27 0.28 -8.53 -2.57
N ILE A 28 -0.98 -8.26 -2.27
CA ILE A 28 -1.87 -9.18 -1.56
C ILE A 28 -2.92 -9.71 -2.52
N ARG A 29 -3.45 -10.90 -2.25
CA ARG A 29 -4.63 -11.41 -2.97
C ARG A 29 -5.81 -10.47 -2.68
N ASP A 30 -6.61 -10.18 -3.70
CA ASP A 30 -7.82 -9.38 -3.55
C ASP A 30 -8.85 -10.15 -2.68
N PRO A 31 -9.17 -9.65 -1.48
CA PRO A 31 -10.16 -10.26 -0.59
C PRO A 31 -11.61 -10.00 -1.04
N LEU A 32 -11.82 -9.29 -2.16
CA LEU A 32 -13.14 -8.94 -2.69
C LEU A 32 -13.97 -8.20 -1.61
N ASP A 33 -15.17 -8.72 -1.29
CA ASP A 33 -16.11 -8.06 -0.37
C ASP A 33 -15.78 -8.31 1.12
N ASP A 34 -14.89 -9.27 1.42
CA ASP A 34 -14.63 -9.70 2.81
C ASP A 34 -13.83 -8.64 3.60
N TYR A 35 -12.93 -7.90 2.93
CA TYR A 35 -12.13 -6.88 3.58
C TYR A 35 -11.57 -5.84 2.61
N GLN A 36 -11.98 -4.58 2.70
CA GLN A 36 -11.36 -3.51 1.90
C GLN A 36 -10.26 -2.80 2.71
N PRO A 37 -8.96 -2.95 2.38
CA PRO A 37 -7.90 -2.21 3.05
C PRO A 37 -8.03 -0.71 2.79
N ASP A 38 -7.91 0.10 3.85
CA ASP A 38 -7.98 1.55 3.80
C ASP A 38 -6.87 2.20 4.65
N ASN A 39 -6.74 3.52 4.59
CA ASN A 39 -5.71 4.27 5.31
C ASN A 39 -5.90 4.31 6.85
N ARG A 40 -7.00 3.79 7.39
CA ARG A 40 -7.24 3.66 8.84
C ARG A 40 -6.70 2.34 9.37
N HIS A 41 -6.44 1.38 8.49
CA HIS A 41 -5.83 0.11 8.84
C HIS A 41 -4.30 0.21 8.94
N PHE A 42 -3.73 -0.70 9.72
CA PHE A 42 -2.29 -0.88 9.86
C PHE A 42 -1.89 -2.24 9.30
N VAL A 43 -0.68 -2.29 8.74
CA VAL A 43 -0.10 -3.53 8.23
C VAL A 43 1.07 -3.93 9.10
N GLU A 44 1.08 -5.20 9.50
CA GLU A 44 2.22 -5.86 10.13
C GLU A 44 2.76 -6.93 9.17
N VAL A 45 4.08 -7.00 9.06
CA VAL A 45 4.75 -8.01 8.22
C VAL A 45 5.33 -9.07 9.14
N GLU A 46 4.89 -10.31 8.98
CA GLU A 46 5.32 -11.44 9.84
C GLU A 46 6.77 -11.89 9.63
N ASP A 47 7.49 -11.27 8.69
CA ASP A 47 8.93 -11.49 8.51
C ASP A 47 9.69 -11.14 9.79
N LEU A 48 10.61 -12.02 10.21
CA LEU A 48 11.38 -11.87 11.46
C LEU A 48 12.10 -10.53 11.58
N ARG A 49 12.49 -9.89 10.47
CA ARG A 49 13.20 -8.60 10.45
C ARG A 49 12.26 -7.40 10.61
N LEU A 50 10.98 -7.59 10.35
CA LEU A 50 9.95 -6.54 10.32
C LEU A 50 8.86 -6.77 11.37
N LYS A 51 8.90 -7.92 12.06
CA LYS A 51 7.99 -8.32 13.11
C LYS A 51 7.89 -7.27 14.20
N GLY A 52 6.68 -6.97 14.66
CA GLY A 52 6.41 -5.95 15.68
C GLY A 52 6.37 -4.51 15.14
N LYS A 53 6.70 -4.26 13.87
CA LYS A 53 6.53 -2.94 13.24
C LYS A 53 5.17 -2.83 12.58
N LYS A 54 4.42 -1.79 12.96
CA LYS A 54 3.15 -1.42 12.33
C LYS A 54 3.39 -0.31 11.31
N TRP A 55 2.89 -0.52 10.11
CA TRP A 55 2.98 0.42 9.00
C TRP A 55 1.61 0.98 8.66
N GLN A 56 1.56 2.25 8.28
CA GLN A 56 0.32 2.86 7.79
C GLN A 56 0.16 2.56 6.31
N ILE A 57 -1.09 2.34 5.90
CA ILE A 57 -1.45 2.26 4.48
C ILE A 57 -1.49 3.68 3.93
N ILE A 58 -0.65 3.93 2.93
CA ILE A 58 -0.59 5.20 2.20
C ILE A 58 -1.58 5.17 1.05
N ASP A 59 -1.61 4.06 0.31
CA ASP A 59 -2.43 3.91 -0.89
C ASP A 59 -2.77 2.42 -1.13
N VAL A 60 -3.91 2.17 -1.76
CA VAL A 60 -4.31 0.84 -2.23
C VAL A 60 -4.84 0.97 -3.63
N ARG A 61 -4.34 0.12 -4.52
CA ARG A 61 -4.77 0.07 -5.92
C ARG A 61 -4.92 -1.36 -6.41
N PRO A 62 -5.87 -1.63 -7.32
CA PRO A 62 -5.94 -2.92 -7.98
C PRO A 62 -4.72 -3.12 -8.87
N ASP A 63 -4.26 -4.36 -8.98
CA ASP A 63 -3.28 -4.72 -10.00
C ASP A 63 -4.00 -4.81 -11.35
N TYR A 64 -3.69 -3.85 -12.23
CA TYR A 64 -4.32 -3.73 -13.55
C TYR A 64 -3.94 -4.87 -14.51
N HIS A 65 -2.86 -5.60 -14.24
CA HIS A 65 -2.47 -6.78 -15.02
C HIS A 65 -3.10 -8.06 -14.47
N ASN A 66 -3.33 -8.14 -13.16
CA ASN A 66 -3.97 -9.28 -12.53
C ASN A 66 -4.92 -8.85 -11.42
N ARG A 67 -6.22 -8.88 -11.73
CA ARG A 67 -7.30 -8.45 -10.82
C ARG A 67 -7.46 -9.32 -9.58
N ASP A 68 -6.80 -10.47 -9.51
CA ASP A 68 -6.80 -11.30 -8.30
C ASP A 68 -5.91 -10.70 -7.21
N PHE A 69 -5.26 -9.55 -7.45
CA PHE A 69 -4.33 -8.92 -6.53
C PHE A 69 -4.58 -7.42 -6.35
N LEU A 70 -4.31 -6.97 -5.13
CA LEU A 70 -4.20 -5.57 -4.77
C LEU A 70 -2.75 -5.23 -4.48
N ILE A 71 -2.35 -4.03 -4.90
CA ILE A 71 -1.07 -3.40 -4.57
C ILE A 71 -1.35 -2.41 -3.44
N VAL A 72 -0.79 -2.71 -2.27
CA VAL A 72 -0.89 -1.88 -1.07
C VAL A 72 0.46 -1.20 -0.85
N ILE A 73 0.44 0.12 -0.75
CA ILE A 73 1.63 0.92 -0.46
C ILE A 73 1.61 1.27 1.01
N ILE A 74 2.69 0.92 1.72
CA ILE A 74 2.82 1.17 3.15
C ILE A 74 4.01 2.06 3.46
N GLY A 75 3.90 2.84 4.52
CA GLY A 75 4.97 3.70 5.00
C GLY A 75 4.64 4.34 6.34
N GLY A 76 5.46 5.32 6.74
CA GLY A 76 5.21 6.07 7.97
C GLY A 76 5.31 5.24 9.27
N GLY A 77 6.14 4.20 9.30
CA GLY A 77 6.35 3.39 10.50
C GLY A 77 6.80 4.26 11.68
N ARG A 78 5.89 4.46 12.64
CA ARG A 78 6.23 4.87 14.00
C ARG A 78 6.82 3.63 14.65
N ASP A 79 8.12 3.67 14.98
CA ASP A 79 8.67 2.75 15.98
C ASP A 79 7.87 3.02 17.25
N VAL A 80 6.96 2.10 17.59
CA VAL A 80 6.25 2.08 18.86
C VAL A 80 7.08 1.32 19.88
#